data_AF-A0A0F9MM69-F1
#
_entry.id   AF-A0A0F9MM69-F1
#
_cell.length_a   1.000
_cell.length_b   1.000
_cell.length_c   1.000
_cell.angle_alpha   90.00
_cell.angle_beta   90.00
_cell.angle_gamma   90.00
#
_symmetry.space_group_name_H-M   'P 1'
#
loop_
_entity.id
_entity.type
_entity.pdbx_description
1 polymer ?
#
loop_
_entity_poly.entity_id
_entity_poly.type
_entity_poly.pdbx_seq_one_letter_code
_entity_poly.pdbx_strand_id
1 'polypeptide(L)'
;MFTGVLVVTRISDWFGYNHTGEKNVTRNDRKNMKQIDIDDELYQYIASNTQSIGESASTILRRLLNLSGEKIQTANVELTQNNQTATTSTATLKSSEPSAAETAKKQTPLAHAPVKQKSDNVFNVLNKEELAMQKGVVGRFLFILSAFYRTHKTDFSAVLDIKGRDRVYFATSKEALVNSGSSMNPKNITDSEYWVMTNSNTTRKKMMLHEVALCLGYSAEQAEKIRDYL
;
A
#
# COMPACT_ATOMS: atom_id res chain seq x y z
N MET A 1 49.47 55.21 10.39
CA MET A 1 48.14 55.10 11.01
C MET A 1 47.40 54.06 10.17
N PHE A 2 47.15 52.83 10.64
CA PHE A 2 46.15 52.46 11.66
C PHE A 2 44.77 53.07 11.31
N THR A 3 43.67 52.33 11.18
CA THR A 3 43.36 50.95 11.63
C THR A 3 42.20 50.38 10.79
N GLY A 4 42.06 49.05 10.71
CA GLY A 4 40.81 48.44 10.22
C GLY A 4 39.70 48.49 11.28
N VAL A 5 38.44 48.39 10.87
CA VAL A 5 37.29 48.20 11.77
C VAL A 5 36.40 47.08 11.25
N LEU A 6 36.30 46.02 12.05
CA LEU A 6 35.29 44.99 11.98
C LEU A 6 33.99 45.54 12.57
N VAL A 7 32.85 45.41 11.88
CA VAL A 7 31.53 45.62 12.49
C VAL A 7 30.70 44.35 12.35
N VAL A 8 30.59 43.63 13.47
CA VAL A 8 29.57 42.60 13.69
C VAL A 8 28.36 43.30 14.30
N THR A 9 27.19 43.16 13.66
CA THR A 9 25.92 43.48 14.32
C THR A 9 24.92 42.37 14.06
N ARG A 10 24.78 41.45 15.03
CA ARG A 10 23.55 40.68 15.16
C ARG A 10 22.52 41.58 15.83
N ILE A 11 21.34 41.69 15.22
CA ILE A 11 20.13 42.09 15.93
C ILE A 11 19.13 40.95 15.73
N SER A 12 18.98 40.14 16.77
CA SER A 12 17.73 39.44 17.02
C SER A 12 16.78 40.45 17.64
N ASP A 13 15.54 40.53 17.14
CA ASP A 13 14.40 40.59 18.04
C ASP A 13 13.09 40.15 17.37
N TRP A 14 12.18 39.71 18.22
CA TRP A 14 11.00 38.91 17.91
C TRP A 14 9.80 39.59 18.55
N PHE A 15 8.82 40.02 17.74
CA PHE A 15 7.36 39.99 17.97
C PHE A 15 6.66 40.94 16.98
N GLY A 16 5.53 40.51 16.40
CA GLY A 16 4.79 41.28 15.39
C GLY A 16 3.70 40.49 14.68
N TYR A 17 3.00 39.62 15.41
CA TYR A 17 1.99 38.71 14.85
C TYR A 17 0.67 39.47 14.59
N ASN A 18 0.48 39.97 13.36
CA ASN A 18 -0.76 40.64 12.98
C ASN A 18 -1.86 39.61 12.67
N HIS A 19 -2.86 39.54 13.55
CA HIS A 19 -4.06 38.73 13.34
C HIS A 19 -5.04 39.42 12.38
N THR A 20 -5.19 38.88 11.17
CA THR A 20 -6.32 39.21 10.29
C THR A 20 -6.95 37.97 9.66
N GLY A 21 -8.05 37.50 10.26
CA GLY A 21 -9.23 37.12 9.48
C GLY A 21 -9.31 35.74 8.82
N GLU A 22 -8.42 34.78 9.07
CA GLU A 22 -8.68 33.41 8.62
C GLU A 22 -9.82 32.76 9.43
N LYS A 23 -10.87 32.35 8.73
CA LYS A 23 -11.97 31.57 9.31
C LYS A 23 -11.42 30.21 9.73
N ASN A 24 -11.26 30.02 11.03
CA ASN A 24 -10.82 28.74 11.61
C ASN A 24 -11.75 27.60 11.15
N VAL A 25 -11.31 26.82 10.15
CA VAL A 25 -11.92 25.53 9.82
C VAL A 25 -11.71 24.63 11.04
N THR A 26 -12.76 24.50 11.83
CA THR A 26 -12.65 23.92 13.18
C THR A 26 -12.12 22.49 13.13
N ARG A 27 -11.44 22.07 14.19
CA ARG A 27 -10.75 20.77 14.26
C ARG A 27 -11.69 19.57 14.07
N ASN A 28 -13.01 19.76 14.25
CA ASN A 28 -14.06 18.77 13.99
C ASN A 28 -14.38 18.59 12.50
N ASP A 29 -14.23 19.61 11.66
CA ASP A 29 -14.62 19.55 10.25
C ASP A 29 -13.79 18.51 9.48
N ARG A 30 -12.50 18.43 9.80
CA ARG A 30 -11.58 17.38 9.28
C ARG A 30 -12.00 15.96 9.66
N LYS A 31 -12.84 15.76 10.67
CA LYS A 31 -13.33 14.44 11.11
C LYS A 31 -14.47 13.92 10.23
N ASN A 32 -15.13 14.80 9.48
CA ASN A 32 -16.26 14.47 8.59
C ASN A 32 -15.89 14.54 7.09
N MET A 33 -14.67 14.96 6.74
CA MET A 33 -14.19 14.96 5.35
C MET A 33 -13.98 13.52 4.85
N LYS A 34 -14.82 13.10 3.89
CA LYS A 34 -14.61 11.84 3.17
C LYS A 34 -13.41 11.97 2.22
N GLN A 35 -12.57 10.94 2.19
CA GLN A 35 -11.48 10.82 1.23
C GLN A 35 -11.95 10.11 -0.04
N ILE A 36 -11.42 10.53 -1.18
CA ILE A 36 -11.58 9.88 -2.48
C ILE A 36 -10.20 9.74 -3.10
N ASP A 37 -9.94 8.61 -3.76
CA ASP A 37 -8.74 8.41 -4.57
C ASP A 37 -9.05 8.72 -6.04
N ILE A 38 -8.10 9.35 -6.71
CA ILE A 38 -8.14 9.73 -8.13
C ILE A 38 -6.78 9.41 -8.77
N ASP A 39 -6.73 9.31 -10.09
CA ASP A 39 -5.47 9.11 -10.82
C ASP A 39 -4.67 10.41 -11.00
N ASP A 40 -3.41 10.27 -11.45
CA ASP A 40 -2.47 11.38 -11.58
C ASP A 40 -2.91 12.40 -12.65
N GLU A 41 -3.61 11.97 -13.70
CA GLU A 41 -4.11 12.84 -14.78
C GLU A 41 -5.28 13.70 -14.28
N LEU A 42 -6.27 13.09 -13.62
CA LEU A 42 -7.39 13.81 -13.02
C LEU A 42 -6.91 14.71 -11.87
N TYR A 43 -5.95 14.27 -11.05
CA TYR A 43 -5.31 15.12 -10.05
C TYR A 43 -4.66 16.35 -10.69
N GLN A 44 -3.88 16.15 -11.75
CA GLN A 44 -3.19 17.25 -12.44
C GLN A 44 -4.17 18.23 -13.11
N TYR A 45 -5.29 17.73 -13.62
CA TYR A 45 -6.39 18.54 -14.17
C TYR A 45 -7.11 19.34 -13.07
N ILE A 46 -7.43 18.74 -11.92
CA ILE A 46 -8.05 19.46 -10.80
C ILE A 46 -7.08 20.54 -10.27
N ALA A 47 -5.80 20.20 -10.11
CA ALA A 47 -4.78 21.12 -9.62
C ALA A 47 -4.53 22.32 -10.57
N SER A 48 -4.54 22.11 -11.89
CA SER A 48 -4.36 23.20 -12.87
C SER A 48 -5.54 24.18 -12.92
N ASN A 49 -6.71 23.77 -12.43
CA ASN A 49 -7.90 24.62 -12.29
C ASN A 49 -7.92 25.45 -10.99
N THR A 50 -6.79 25.61 -10.31
CA THR A 50 -6.66 26.46 -9.11
C THR A 50 -6.74 27.95 -9.49
N GLN A 51 -7.67 28.69 -8.88
CA GLN A 51 -7.92 30.12 -9.12
C GLN A 51 -7.50 31.02 -7.95
N SER A 52 -7.40 30.47 -6.73
CA SER A 52 -7.07 31.23 -5.52
C SER A 52 -6.10 30.45 -4.64
N ILE A 53 -5.09 31.13 -4.10
CA ILE A 53 -4.12 30.52 -3.19
C ILE A 53 -4.82 30.00 -1.93
N GLY A 54 -4.54 28.75 -1.55
CA GLY A 54 -5.16 28.11 -0.39
C GLY A 54 -6.60 27.63 -0.57
N GLU A 55 -7.17 27.65 -1.79
CA GLU A 55 -8.51 27.09 -1.99
C GLU A 55 -8.53 25.55 -1.84
N SER A 56 -9.63 25.00 -1.32
CA SER A 56 -9.75 23.57 -1.09
C SER A 56 -10.06 22.80 -2.38
N ALA A 57 -9.61 21.54 -2.49
CA ALA A 57 -9.97 20.66 -3.60
C ALA A 57 -11.50 20.52 -3.77
N SER A 58 -12.26 20.53 -2.67
CA SER A 58 -13.73 20.52 -2.71
C SER A 58 -14.33 21.82 -3.29
N THR A 59 -13.65 22.96 -3.13
CA THR A 59 -14.04 24.23 -3.75
C THR A 59 -13.83 24.16 -5.27
N ILE A 60 -12.66 23.67 -5.71
CA ILE A 60 -12.33 23.47 -7.12
C ILE A 60 -13.33 22.51 -7.78
N LEU A 61 -13.58 21.35 -7.16
CA LEU A 61 -14.53 20.35 -7.67
C LEU A 61 -15.96 20.89 -7.76
N ARG A 62 -16.44 21.65 -6.76
CA ARG A 62 -17.78 22.27 -6.82
C ARG A 62 -17.90 23.28 -7.96
N ARG A 63 -16.83 24.02 -8.27
CA ARG A 63 -16.77 24.94 -9.43
C ARG A 63 -16.77 24.15 -10.75
N LEU A 64 -15.93 23.14 -10.89
CA LEU A 64 -15.81 22.31 -12.10
C LEU A 64 -17.07 21.49 -12.41
N LEU A 65 -17.81 21.08 -11.39
CA LEU A 65 -19.06 20.31 -11.52
C LEU A 65 -20.33 21.20 -11.50
N ASN A 66 -20.17 22.52 -11.60
CA ASN A 66 -21.27 23.51 -11.56
C ASN A 66 -22.17 23.46 -10.30
N LEU A 67 -21.67 22.85 -9.21
CA LEU A 67 -22.37 22.68 -7.92
C LEU A 67 -22.33 23.93 -7.02
N SER A 68 -21.82 25.05 -7.52
CA SER A 68 -21.69 26.32 -6.78
C SER A 68 -22.97 27.15 -6.72
N GLY A 69 -24.07 26.68 -7.34
CA GLY A 69 -25.31 27.45 -7.50
C GLY A 69 -26.55 26.91 -6.79
N GLU A 70 -26.54 25.69 -6.22
CA GLU A 70 -27.76 25.07 -5.66
C GLU A 70 -27.70 24.89 -4.14
N LYS A 71 -28.76 25.40 -3.48
CA LYS A 71 -28.88 25.54 -2.02
C LYS A 71 -29.25 24.20 -1.37
N ILE A 72 -28.32 23.24 -1.35
CA ILE A 72 -28.43 22.04 -0.50
C ILE A 72 -28.38 22.49 0.96
N GLN A 73 -29.56 22.61 1.55
CA GLN A 73 -29.74 22.94 2.95
C GLN A 73 -29.29 21.77 3.84
N THR A 74 -28.81 22.12 5.02
CA THR A 74 -28.61 21.21 6.14
C THR A 74 -29.85 20.35 6.37
N ALA A 75 -29.73 19.06 6.13
CA ALA A 75 -30.67 18.05 6.61
C ALA A 75 -29.87 16.95 7.33
N ASN A 76 -29.94 16.97 8.66
CA ASN A 76 -29.55 15.83 9.46
C ASN A 76 -30.58 14.73 9.15
N VAL A 77 -30.14 13.59 8.61
CA VAL A 77 -30.97 12.37 8.61
C VAL A 77 -30.18 11.25 9.26
N GLU A 78 -30.75 10.86 10.39
CA GLU A 78 -30.33 9.88 11.37
C GLU A 78 -30.34 8.44 10.82
N LEU A 79 -29.79 7.51 11.60
CA LEU A 79 -29.76 6.10 11.27
C LEU A 79 -31.17 5.49 11.28
N THR A 80 -31.46 4.62 10.32
CA THR A 80 -32.48 3.58 10.50
C THR A 80 -31.94 2.24 10.01
N GLN A 81 -31.59 1.37 10.96
CA GLN A 81 -31.50 -0.07 10.69
C GLN A 81 -32.89 -0.56 10.29
N ASN A 82 -32.99 -1.45 9.30
CA ASN A 82 -34.13 -2.36 9.23
C ASN A 82 -33.66 -3.75 8.82
N ASN A 83 -33.33 -4.54 9.84
CA ASN A 83 -33.24 -5.98 9.75
C ASN A 83 -34.68 -6.51 9.89
N GLN A 84 -35.24 -7.15 8.88
CA GLN A 84 -36.43 -8.00 9.07
C GLN A 84 -36.19 -9.37 8.46
N THR A 85 -36.13 -10.35 9.36
CA THR A 85 -36.03 -11.78 9.08
C THR A 85 -37.35 -12.43 9.52
N ALA A 86 -38.03 -13.12 8.62
CA ALA A 86 -39.02 -14.16 8.92
C ALA A 86 -39.15 -15.04 7.66
N THR A 87 -38.64 -16.28 7.59
CA THR A 87 -38.97 -17.53 8.31
C THR A 87 -40.32 -18.16 7.95
N THR A 88 -40.29 -19.02 6.93
CA THR A 88 -41.05 -20.29 6.79
C THR A 88 -40.24 -21.11 5.76
N SER A 89 -39.63 -22.26 6.04
CA SER A 89 -40.16 -23.50 6.65
C SER A 89 -41.36 -24.01 5.83
N THR A 90 -41.35 -25.18 5.19
CA THR A 90 -40.88 -26.50 5.69
C THR A 90 -40.59 -27.54 4.59
N ALA A 91 -39.68 -28.48 4.91
CA ALA A 91 -39.77 -29.95 4.68
C ALA A 91 -39.59 -30.55 3.26
N THR A 92 -39.07 -31.78 3.04
CA THR A 92 -38.24 -32.75 3.84
C THR A 92 -37.75 -33.87 2.88
N LEU A 93 -36.71 -34.62 3.29
CA LEU A 93 -36.29 -36.02 2.95
C LEU A 93 -34.83 -36.05 2.44
N LYS A 94 -33.79 -36.61 3.10
CA LYS A 94 -33.59 -37.89 3.84
C LYS A 94 -33.76 -39.11 2.91
N SER A 95 -32.84 -40.08 2.77
CA SER A 95 -31.62 -40.49 3.52
C SER A 95 -30.47 -40.78 2.50
N SER A 96 -29.34 -41.50 2.72
CA SER A 96 -28.79 -42.31 3.84
C SER A 96 -27.28 -42.57 3.63
N GLU A 97 -26.55 -42.83 4.72
CA GLU A 97 -25.23 -43.51 4.77
C GLU A 97 -25.43 -45.05 4.83
N PRO A 98 -24.40 -45.91 4.58
CA PRO A 98 -23.62 -46.42 5.72
C PRO A 98 -22.11 -46.69 5.45
N SER A 99 -21.41 -47.06 6.52
CA SER A 99 -19.95 -47.07 6.70
C SER A 99 -19.29 -48.48 6.71
N ALA A 100 -17.94 -48.49 6.77
CA ALA A 100 -17.02 -49.59 7.12
C ALA A 100 -16.80 -50.73 6.06
N ALA A 101 -15.65 -51.42 5.97
CA ALA A 101 -14.43 -51.42 6.78
C ALA A 101 -13.15 -51.76 5.97
N GLU A 102 -12.01 -51.17 6.37
CA GLU A 102 -10.75 -51.85 6.78
C GLU A 102 -10.02 -52.88 5.87
N THR A 103 -8.73 -52.61 5.53
CA THR A 103 -7.56 -53.44 5.93
C THR A 103 -6.23 -52.90 5.34
N ALA A 104 -5.19 -52.90 6.18
CA ALA A 104 -3.84 -52.38 5.95
C ALA A 104 -2.98 -53.07 4.86
N LYS A 105 -1.94 -52.36 4.41
CA LYS A 105 -0.56 -52.92 4.33
C LYS A 105 0.53 -51.86 4.52
N LYS A 106 1.65 -52.31 5.07
CA LYS A 106 2.75 -51.57 5.71
C LYS A 106 4.01 -51.68 4.86
N GLN A 107 4.77 -50.59 4.65
CA GLN A 107 6.25 -50.58 4.57
C GLN A 107 6.86 -49.17 4.30
N THR A 108 7.47 -48.58 5.34
CA THR A 108 8.74 -47.83 5.26
C THR A 108 9.90 -48.87 5.14
N PRO A 109 11.17 -48.51 4.77
CA PRO A 109 11.79 -47.19 4.82
C PRO A 109 12.67 -46.77 3.60
N LEU A 110 12.85 -45.46 3.40
CA LEU A 110 14.01 -44.89 2.71
C LEU A 110 14.39 -43.55 3.38
N ALA A 111 15.46 -43.60 4.18
CA ALA A 111 15.96 -42.45 4.91
C ALA A 111 16.56 -41.42 3.93
N HIS A 112 15.86 -40.31 3.74
CA HIS A 112 16.43 -39.16 3.06
C HIS A 112 17.22 -38.34 4.08
N ALA A 113 18.54 -38.50 4.03
CA ALA A 113 19.48 -37.62 4.73
C ALA A 113 19.20 -36.16 4.33
N PRO A 114 19.46 -35.17 5.22
CA PRO A 114 19.07 -33.79 5.00
C PRO A 114 19.82 -33.20 3.81
N VAL A 115 19.15 -33.12 2.66
CA VAL A 115 19.62 -32.35 1.51
C VAL A 115 19.63 -30.89 1.95
N LYS A 116 20.83 -30.35 2.19
CA LYS A 116 21.04 -28.90 2.28
C LYS A 116 20.59 -28.29 0.96
N GLN A 117 19.34 -27.84 0.90
CA GLN A 117 18.80 -27.06 -0.20
C GLN A 117 19.68 -25.82 -0.33
N LYS A 118 20.46 -25.79 -1.41
CA LYS A 118 21.31 -24.65 -1.77
C LYS A 118 20.34 -23.58 -2.25
N SER A 119 19.97 -22.64 -1.39
CA SER A 119 18.94 -21.64 -1.68
C SER A 119 19.24 -20.95 -3.01
N ASP A 120 18.31 -21.10 -3.96
CA ASP A 120 18.48 -20.46 -5.26
C ASP A 120 18.52 -18.95 -5.06
N ASN A 121 19.51 -18.31 -5.69
CA ASN A 121 19.80 -16.91 -5.44
C ASN A 121 19.11 -16.04 -6.48
N VAL A 122 18.44 -14.97 -6.05
CA VAL A 122 17.69 -14.05 -6.93
C VAL A 122 18.59 -13.42 -8.00
N PHE A 123 19.89 -13.26 -7.76
CA PHE A 123 20.86 -12.78 -8.77
C PHE A 123 21.04 -13.75 -9.94
N ASN A 124 20.72 -15.04 -9.80
CA ASN A 124 20.76 -16.02 -10.89
C ASN A 124 19.56 -15.89 -11.83
N VAL A 125 18.47 -15.27 -11.37
CA VAL A 125 17.17 -15.17 -12.08
C VAL A 125 16.89 -13.73 -12.55
N LEU A 126 17.57 -12.73 -11.99
CA LEU A 126 17.47 -11.33 -12.39
C LEU A 126 18.38 -11.01 -13.59
N ASN A 127 17.85 -11.08 -14.80
CA ASN A 127 18.50 -10.50 -15.98
C ASN A 127 18.30 -8.97 -16.00
N LYS A 128 19.39 -8.21 -16.20
CA LYS A 128 19.37 -6.75 -16.32
C LYS A 128 18.64 -6.25 -17.58
N GLU A 129 18.68 -7.04 -18.65
CA GLU A 129 18.01 -6.71 -19.91
C GLU A 129 16.49 -6.85 -19.76
N GLU A 130 16.03 -7.95 -19.18
CA GLU A 130 14.61 -8.15 -18.85
C GLU A 130 14.09 -7.11 -17.86
N LEU A 131 14.90 -6.70 -16.88
CA LEU A 131 14.61 -5.56 -16.01
C LEU A 131 14.44 -4.25 -16.79
N ALA A 132 15.32 -3.96 -17.75
CA ALA A 132 15.24 -2.76 -18.58
C ALA A 132 14.00 -2.74 -19.50
N MET A 133 13.51 -3.92 -19.92
CA MET A 133 12.28 -4.07 -20.70
C MET A 133 10.98 -3.84 -19.90
N GLN A 134 11.04 -3.79 -18.56
CA GLN A 134 9.85 -3.61 -17.75
C GLN A 134 9.30 -2.18 -17.82
N LYS A 135 7.97 -2.04 -17.78
CA LYS A 135 7.27 -0.75 -17.85
C LYS A 135 7.49 0.08 -16.57
N GLY A 136 8.53 0.92 -16.59
CA GLY A 136 8.82 1.91 -15.55
C GLY A 136 9.22 1.32 -14.19
N VAL A 137 9.16 2.15 -13.15
CA VAL A 137 9.54 1.76 -11.78
C VAL A 137 8.63 0.65 -11.23
N VAL A 138 7.32 0.72 -11.46
CA VAL A 138 6.36 -0.28 -10.93
C VAL A 138 6.56 -1.64 -11.61
N GLY A 139 6.80 -1.69 -12.93
CA GLY A 139 7.10 -2.93 -13.63
C GLY A 139 8.36 -3.61 -13.09
N ARG A 140 9.45 -2.84 -12.92
CA ARG A 140 10.72 -3.37 -12.34
C ARG A 140 10.53 -3.86 -10.91
N PHE A 141 9.77 -3.15 -10.09
CA PHE A 141 9.44 -3.56 -8.72
C PHE A 141 8.71 -4.92 -8.68
N LEU A 142 7.67 -5.10 -9.49
CA LEU A 142 6.92 -6.37 -9.56
C LEU A 142 7.77 -7.51 -10.14
N PHE A 143 8.61 -7.22 -11.12
CA PHE A 143 9.54 -8.22 -11.69
C PHE A 143 10.54 -8.73 -10.66
N ILE A 144 11.16 -7.83 -9.86
CA ILE A 144 12.07 -8.22 -8.78
C ILE A 144 11.35 -9.06 -7.72
N LEU A 145 10.13 -8.70 -7.34
CA LEU A 145 9.31 -9.47 -6.40
C LEU A 145 8.97 -10.88 -6.93
N SER A 146 8.64 -11.02 -8.23
CA SER A 146 8.43 -12.34 -8.83
C SER A 146 9.71 -13.19 -8.86
N ALA A 147 10.88 -12.56 -9.07
CA ALA A 147 12.17 -13.26 -9.01
C ALA A 147 12.47 -13.78 -7.58
N PHE A 148 12.18 -12.99 -6.54
CA PHE A 148 12.24 -13.46 -5.15
C PHE A 148 11.30 -14.63 -4.90
N TYR A 149 10.03 -14.53 -5.29
CA TYR A 149 9.08 -15.64 -5.12
C TYR A 149 9.51 -16.91 -5.87
N ARG A 150 10.00 -16.79 -7.11
CA ARG A 150 10.52 -17.94 -7.88
C ARG A 150 11.67 -18.66 -7.18
N THR A 151 12.51 -17.93 -6.45
CA THR A 151 13.70 -18.46 -5.76
C THR A 151 13.44 -18.90 -4.31
N HIS A 152 12.43 -18.35 -3.64
CA HIS A 152 12.13 -18.58 -2.22
C HIS A 152 10.66 -19.00 -1.98
N LYS A 153 10.10 -19.87 -2.82
CA LYS A 153 8.66 -20.21 -2.81
C LYS A 153 8.09 -20.60 -1.44
N THR A 154 8.84 -21.37 -0.63
CA THR A 154 8.42 -21.82 0.70
C THR A 154 8.45 -20.69 1.73
N ASP A 155 9.46 -19.82 1.62
CA ASP A 155 9.84 -18.87 2.67
C ASP A 155 9.28 -17.47 2.38
N PHE A 156 8.74 -17.24 1.17
CA PHE A 156 8.15 -15.97 0.75
C PHE A 156 6.97 -15.52 1.61
N SER A 157 6.31 -16.41 2.36
CA SER A 157 5.28 -16.04 3.34
C SER A 157 5.80 -15.03 4.40
N ALA A 158 7.11 -15.02 4.69
CA ALA A 158 7.74 -14.05 5.59
C ALA A 158 7.60 -12.59 5.13
N VAL A 159 7.32 -12.30 3.84
CA VAL A 159 7.11 -10.91 3.39
C VAL A 159 5.83 -10.28 3.95
N LEU A 160 4.89 -11.09 4.47
CA LEU A 160 3.65 -10.60 5.07
C LEU A 160 3.87 -9.81 6.37
N ASP A 161 5.00 -10.04 7.06
CA ASP A 161 5.38 -9.28 8.25
C ASP A 161 5.89 -7.86 7.92
N ILE A 162 6.28 -7.63 6.67
CA ILE A 162 6.77 -6.34 6.19
C ILE A 162 5.59 -5.37 6.03
N LYS A 163 5.50 -4.39 6.93
CA LYS A 163 4.40 -3.43 7.00
C LYS A 163 4.85 -2.05 7.45
N GLY A 164 4.08 -1.03 7.07
CA GLY A 164 4.21 0.32 7.61
C GLY A 164 3.51 0.43 8.97
N ARG A 165 3.53 1.64 9.55
CA ARG A 165 2.84 1.94 10.82
C ARG A 165 1.34 1.63 10.74
N ASP A 166 0.69 2.10 9.67
CA ASP A 166 -0.77 2.14 9.51
C ASP A 166 -1.21 1.43 8.21
N ARG A 167 -0.33 0.64 7.59
CA ARG A 167 -0.45 0.18 6.20
C ARG A 167 0.20 -1.18 5.98
N VAL A 168 -0.52 -2.14 5.41
CA VAL A 168 -0.01 -3.48 5.08
C VAL A 168 0.67 -3.42 3.71
N TYR A 169 1.94 -3.81 3.58
CA TYR A 169 2.63 -3.75 2.28
C TYR A 169 2.30 -4.95 1.38
N PHE A 170 2.23 -6.15 1.98
CA PHE A 170 1.99 -7.42 1.29
C PHE A 170 0.82 -8.18 1.90
N ALA A 171 0.03 -8.89 1.08
CA ALA A 171 -1.06 -9.75 1.54
C ALA A 171 -1.28 -10.94 0.59
N THR A 172 -2.01 -11.97 1.04
CA THR A 172 -2.47 -13.08 0.19
C THR A 172 -3.77 -12.79 -0.56
N SER A 173 -4.39 -11.62 -0.35
CA SER A 173 -5.57 -11.16 -1.08
C SER A 173 -5.54 -9.67 -1.37
N LYS A 174 -6.27 -9.27 -2.42
CA LYS A 174 -6.41 -7.87 -2.83
C LYS A 174 -7.19 -7.07 -1.77
N GLU A 175 -8.20 -7.70 -1.18
CA GLU A 175 -9.14 -7.14 -0.21
C GLU A 175 -8.41 -6.77 1.08
N ALA A 176 -7.47 -7.59 1.54
CA ALA A 176 -6.67 -7.32 2.74
C ALA A 176 -5.84 -6.02 2.60
N LEU A 177 -5.29 -5.75 1.40
CA LEU A 177 -4.59 -4.49 1.14
C LEU A 177 -5.57 -3.30 1.17
N VAL A 178 -6.68 -3.38 0.42
CA VAL A 178 -7.70 -2.30 0.36
C VAL A 178 -8.30 -2.00 1.75
N ASN A 179 -8.51 -3.01 2.58
CA ASN A 179 -8.98 -2.85 3.96
C ASN A 179 -7.95 -2.15 4.86
N SER A 180 -6.65 -2.23 4.54
CA SER A 180 -5.60 -1.46 5.25
C SER A 180 -5.53 0.01 4.81
N GLY A 181 -6.18 0.38 3.70
CA GLY A 181 -6.30 1.76 3.26
C GLY A 181 -6.87 1.87 1.84
N SER A 182 -7.63 2.93 1.59
CA SER A 182 -8.19 3.23 0.26
C SER A 182 -7.11 3.31 -0.83
N SER A 183 -6.02 4.03 -0.53
CA SER A 183 -5.03 4.47 -1.51
C SER A 183 -3.86 3.50 -1.71
N MET A 184 -4.12 2.21 -1.93
CA MET A 184 -3.07 1.17 -2.01
C MET A 184 -2.62 0.81 -3.43
N ASN A 185 -3.52 0.90 -4.42
CA ASN A 185 -3.32 0.39 -5.78
C ASN A 185 -2.69 -1.03 -5.77
N PRO A 186 -3.40 -2.04 -5.24
CA PRO A 186 -2.87 -3.39 -5.08
C PRO A 186 -2.61 -4.06 -6.44
N LYS A 187 -1.44 -4.67 -6.60
CA LYS A 187 -1.08 -5.50 -7.75
C LYS A 187 -0.63 -6.88 -7.27
N ASN A 188 -1.03 -7.92 -8.00
CA ASN A 188 -0.53 -9.27 -7.79
C ASN A 188 0.95 -9.35 -8.22
N ILE A 189 1.73 -10.15 -7.50
CA ILE A 189 3.10 -10.50 -7.85
C ILE A 189 3.02 -11.73 -8.77
N THR A 190 3.50 -11.59 -10.01
CA THR A 190 3.38 -12.60 -11.06
C THR A 190 3.80 -13.99 -10.59
N ASP A 191 3.04 -15.00 -11.01
CA ASP A 191 3.19 -16.43 -10.68
C ASP A 191 2.95 -16.79 -9.20
N SER A 192 2.42 -15.89 -8.39
CA SER A 192 2.22 -16.09 -6.95
C SER A 192 0.81 -15.70 -6.46
N GLU A 193 0.44 -16.17 -5.27
CA GLU A 193 -0.79 -15.77 -4.56
C GLU A 193 -0.67 -14.39 -3.88
N TYR A 194 0.53 -13.80 -3.86
CA TYR A 194 0.82 -12.59 -3.09
C TYR A 194 0.46 -11.32 -3.86
N TRP A 195 0.00 -10.32 -3.12
CA TRP A 195 -0.33 -8.99 -3.58
C TRP A 195 0.55 -7.97 -2.85
N VAL A 196 0.89 -6.89 -3.53
CA VAL A 196 1.67 -5.76 -2.98
C VAL A 196 1.00 -4.43 -3.28
N MET A 197 1.09 -3.47 -2.35
CA MET A 197 0.69 -2.09 -2.63
C MET A 197 1.65 -1.46 -3.66
N THR A 198 1.11 -0.77 -4.67
CA THR A 198 1.94 -0.05 -5.65
C THR A 198 1.85 1.47 -5.56
N ASN A 199 0.89 2.01 -4.82
CA ASN A 199 0.87 3.44 -4.47
C ASN A 199 1.91 3.75 -3.38
N SER A 200 3.15 3.98 -3.81
CA SER A 200 4.29 4.28 -2.97
C SER A 200 5.39 4.97 -3.79
N ASN A 201 6.18 5.84 -3.18
CA ASN A 201 7.33 6.46 -3.87
C ASN A 201 8.49 5.45 -4.06
N THR A 202 9.44 5.79 -4.93
CA THR A 202 10.58 4.91 -5.26
C THR A 202 11.43 4.56 -4.03
N THR A 203 11.68 5.52 -3.12
CA THR A 203 12.39 5.27 -1.86
C THR A 203 11.72 4.19 -1.02
N ARG A 204 10.39 4.23 -0.89
CA ARG A 204 9.65 3.21 -0.13
C ARG A 204 9.69 1.86 -0.82
N LYS A 205 9.59 1.80 -2.16
CA LYS A 205 9.75 0.56 -2.94
C LYS A 205 11.15 -0.05 -2.78
N LYS A 206 12.21 0.77 -2.86
CA LYS A 206 13.60 0.35 -2.59
C LYS A 206 13.74 -0.26 -1.19
N MET A 207 13.16 0.38 -0.19
CA MET A 207 13.15 -0.16 1.18
C MET A 207 12.34 -1.46 1.29
N MET A 208 11.18 -1.60 0.62
CA MET A 208 10.45 -2.88 0.59
C MET A 208 11.30 -4.00 -0.02
N LEU A 209 11.99 -3.76 -1.14
CA LEU A 209 12.88 -4.76 -1.75
C LEU A 209 14.05 -5.14 -0.83
N HIS A 210 14.60 -4.16 -0.10
CA HIS A 210 15.66 -4.38 0.88
C HIS A 210 15.17 -5.19 2.09
N GLU A 211 14.00 -4.85 2.64
CA GLU A 211 13.35 -5.58 3.74
C GLU A 211 13.01 -7.02 3.31
N VAL A 212 12.45 -7.22 2.10
CA VAL A 212 12.20 -8.56 1.52
C VAL A 212 13.50 -9.37 1.39
N ALA A 213 14.59 -8.77 0.90
CA ALA A 213 15.89 -9.43 0.81
C ALA A 213 16.39 -9.91 2.19
N LEU A 214 16.31 -9.06 3.22
CA LEU A 214 16.73 -9.45 4.57
C LEU A 214 15.84 -10.57 5.15
N CYS A 215 14.52 -10.51 4.97
CA CYS A 215 13.60 -11.56 5.40
C CYS A 215 13.88 -12.91 4.72
N LEU A 216 14.35 -12.90 3.47
CA LEU A 216 14.73 -14.09 2.70
C LEU A 216 16.21 -14.50 2.89
N GLY A 217 16.88 -14.00 3.92
CA GLY A 217 18.23 -14.43 4.32
C GLY A 217 19.38 -13.90 3.48
N TYR A 218 19.17 -12.87 2.65
CA TYR A 218 20.25 -12.18 1.94
C TYR A 218 21.05 -11.27 2.89
N SER A 219 22.34 -11.08 2.61
CA SER A 219 23.15 -10.13 3.39
C SER A 219 22.74 -8.68 3.12
N ALA A 220 23.08 -7.76 4.01
CA ALA A 220 22.81 -6.33 3.83
C ALA A 220 23.40 -5.79 2.50
N GLU A 221 24.62 -6.19 2.14
CA GLU A 221 25.25 -5.82 0.87
C GLU A 221 24.48 -6.33 -0.36
N GLN A 222 23.89 -7.53 -0.25
CA GLN A 222 23.05 -8.09 -1.31
C GLN A 222 21.70 -7.36 -1.39
N ALA A 223 21.07 -7.05 -0.26
CA ALA A 223 19.84 -6.28 -0.17
C ALA A 223 19.99 -4.86 -0.77
N GLU A 224 21.11 -4.19 -0.47
CA GLU A 224 21.55 -2.93 -1.08
C GLU A 224 21.66 -3.05 -2.60
N LYS A 225 22.38 -4.07 -3.09
CA LYS A 225 22.53 -4.32 -4.53
C LYS A 225 21.19 -4.60 -5.24
N ILE A 226 20.24 -5.28 -4.58
CA ILE A 226 18.93 -5.61 -5.17
C ILE A 226 18.04 -4.36 -5.27
N ARG A 227 18.02 -3.49 -4.25
CA ARG A 227 17.22 -2.25 -4.30
C ARG A 227 17.73 -1.25 -5.36
N ASP A 228 18.97 -1.39 -5.81
CA ASP A 228 19.56 -0.55 -6.85
C ASP A 228 19.26 -1.00 -8.29
N TYR A 229 18.59 -2.13 -8.47
CA TYR A 229 17.96 -2.47 -9.76
C TYR A 229 16.65 -1.68 -10.03
N LEU A 230 16.22 -0.85 -9.07
CA LEU A 230 15.03 0.01 -9.13
C LEU A 230 15.36 1.50 -9.35
#